data_AF-A0A0G1HX73-F1
#
_entry.id   AF-A0A0G1HX73-F1
#
_cell.length_a   1.000
_cell.length_b   1.000
_cell.length_c   1.000
_cell.angle_alpha   90.00
_cell.angle_beta   90.00
_cell.angle_gamma   90.00
#
_symmetry.space_group_name_H-M   'P 1'
#
loop_
_entity.id
_entity.type
_entity.pdbx_description
1 polymer ?
#
loop_
_entity_poly.entity_id
_entity_poly.type
_entity_poly.pdbx_seq_one_letter_code
_entity_poly.pdbx_strand_id
1 'polypeptide(L)'
;MKKTAKESGQGLVEYALILVLVAIVVIAVLMLVMSPRTRFVEAIDAGTVQISGTKITLGESGHPQPVDPGIRVANYFLGPLVTLESYPQEYQVTGCMNLYLSEDTEVFAATPVDKAVAILIDIQTPAQGGGYVQVCVPDGLSNVPVYLWSGTEVQP
;
A
#
# COMPACT_ATOMS: atom_id res chain seq x y z
N MET A 1 16.34 67.87 23.65
CA MET A 1 17.09 66.63 23.92
C MET A 1 16.43 65.50 23.13
N LYS A 2 17.09 65.00 22.08
CA LYS A 2 16.59 63.88 21.25
C LYS A 2 16.92 62.56 21.95
N LYS A 3 15.91 61.73 22.23
CA LYS A 3 16.10 60.38 22.79
C LYS A 3 16.77 59.50 21.73
N THR A 4 17.97 59.01 22.05
CA THR A 4 18.74 58.08 21.22
C THR A 4 17.98 56.77 21.08
N ALA A 5 17.88 56.29 19.84
CA ALA A 5 17.18 55.07 19.46
C ALA A 5 17.75 53.87 20.24
N LYS A 6 16.91 53.24 21.07
CA LYS A 6 17.20 51.95 21.66
C LYS A 6 17.06 50.93 20.53
N GLU A 7 18.17 50.41 20.03
CA GLU A 7 18.18 49.19 19.23
C GLU A 7 17.49 48.11 20.05
N SER A 8 16.23 47.87 19.73
CA SER A 8 15.42 46.85 20.36
C SER A 8 15.87 45.54 19.75
N GLY A 9 16.96 45.01 20.29
CA GLY A 9 17.48 43.69 19.98
C GLY A 9 16.35 42.69 20.08
N GLN A 10 15.94 42.20 18.91
CA GLN A 10 15.06 41.07 18.71
C GLN A 10 15.58 39.94 19.61
N GLY A 11 14.86 39.69 20.70
CA GLY A 11 15.40 38.97 21.84
C GLY A 11 15.62 37.50 21.50
N LEU A 12 16.61 36.85 22.12
CA LEU A 12 16.82 35.40 22.06
C LEU A 12 15.51 34.60 22.25
N VAL A 13 14.59 35.17 23.02
CA VAL A 13 13.22 34.68 23.28
C VAL A 13 12.37 34.59 22.01
N GLU A 14 12.44 35.57 21.11
CA GLU A 14 11.69 35.53 19.84
C GLU A 14 12.23 34.44 18.92
N TYR A 15 13.55 34.25 18.87
CA TYR A 15 14.15 33.14 18.11
C TYR A 15 13.74 31.78 18.67
N ALA A 16 13.71 31.62 20.00
CA ALA A 16 13.24 30.39 20.63
C ALA A 16 11.76 30.10 20.29
N LEU A 17 10.90 31.13 20.31
CA LEU A 17 9.48 31.03 19.94
C LEU A 17 9.29 30.62 18.48
N ILE A 18 10.07 31.21 17.56
CA ILE A 18 10.03 30.86 16.14
C ILE A 18 10.47 29.41 15.94
N LEU A 19 11.53 28.95 16.62
CA LEU A 19 12.00 27.57 16.53
C LEU A 19 10.96 26.56 17.04
N VAL A 20 10.26 26.88 18.14
CA VAL A 20 9.16 26.04 18.65
C VAL A 20 8.01 25.98 17.64
N LEU A 21 7.64 27.11 17.04
CA LEU A 21 6.60 27.16 16.01
C LEU A 21 6.98 26.30 14.79
N VAL A 22 8.22 26.45 14.31
CA VAL A 22 8.74 25.65 13.19
C VAL A 22 8.76 24.17 13.53
N ALA A 23 9.18 23.79 14.73
CA ALA A 23 9.17 22.39 15.18
C ALA A 23 7.76 21.79 15.18
N ILE A 24 6.75 22.53 15.67
CA ILE A 24 5.35 22.10 15.64
C ILE A 24 4.87 21.91 14.20
N VAL A 25 5.19 22.86 13.31
CA VAL A 25 4.82 22.77 11.88
C VAL A 25 5.48 21.56 11.23
N VAL A 26 6.76 21.32 11.48
CA VAL A 26 7.48 20.14 10.96
C VAL A 26 6.84 18.85 11.46
N ILE A 27 6.52 18.75 12.74
CA ILE A 27 5.83 17.57 13.30
C ILE A 27 4.45 17.39 12.67
N ALA A 28 3.67 18.46 12.51
CA ALA A 28 2.35 18.41 11.89
C ALA A 28 2.44 17.96 10.42
N VAL A 29 3.41 18.49 9.67
CA VAL A 29 3.67 18.06 8.28
C VAL A 29 4.12 16.60 8.25
N LEU A 30 5.01 16.19 9.15
CA LEU A 30 5.45 14.79 9.24
C LEU A 30 4.29 13.86 9.58
N MET A 31 3.36 14.23 10.46
CA MET A 31 2.16 13.44 10.77
C MET A 31 1.17 13.36 9.59
N LEU A 32 1.07 14.42 8.78
CA LEU A 32 0.21 14.42 7.58
C LEU A 32 0.85 13.65 6.42
N VAL A 33 2.18 13.66 6.32
CA VAL A 33 2.94 12.98 5.27
C VAL A 33 3.29 11.53 5.66
N MET A 34 3.26 11.18 6.95
CA MET A 34 3.38 9.80 7.42
C MET A 34 2.26 8.97 6.79
N SER A 35 2.73 8.18 5.84
CA SER A 35 2.08 7.63 4.66
C SER A 35 0.74 6.93 4.91
N PRO A 36 -0.16 6.85 3.91
CA PRO A 36 -1.35 6.00 3.99
C PRO A 36 -0.99 4.55 4.36
N ARG A 37 0.23 4.07 4.10
CA ARG A 37 0.71 2.72 4.46
C ARG A 37 0.53 2.42 5.96
N THR A 38 0.87 3.36 6.83
CA THR A 38 0.78 3.15 8.29
C THR A 38 -0.66 3.00 8.75
N ARG A 39 -1.57 3.82 8.21
CA ARG A 39 -3.01 3.74 8.54
C ARG A 39 -3.67 2.45 8.05
N PHE A 40 -3.22 1.92 6.91
CA PHE A 40 -3.74 0.66 6.39
C PHE A 40 -3.25 -0.53 7.20
N VAL A 41 -1.96 -0.57 7.57
CA VAL A 41 -1.42 -1.61 8.47
C VAL A 41 -2.14 -1.59 9.81
N GLU A 42 -2.35 -0.40 10.41
CA GLU A 42 -3.14 -0.27 11.63
C GLU A 42 -4.58 -0.78 11.48
N ALA A 43 -5.21 -0.58 10.31
CA ALA A 43 -6.57 -1.07 10.06
C ALA A 43 -6.66 -2.60 9.88
N ILE A 44 -5.63 -3.21 9.29
CA ILE A 44 -5.49 -4.67 9.22
C ILE A 44 -5.24 -5.24 10.63
N ASP A 45 -4.28 -4.68 11.36
CA ASP A 45 -3.93 -5.11 12.73
C ASP A 45 -5.07 -4.90 13.72
N ALA A 46 -5.88 -3.85 13.53
CA ALA A 46 -7.08 -3.59 14.32
C ALA A 46 -8.28 -4.48 13.93
N GLY A 47 -8.13 -5.38 12.95
CA GLY A 47 -9.18 -6.27 12.47
C GLY A 47 -10.34 -5.54 11.79
N THR A 48 -10.15 -4.27 11.39
CA THR A 48 -11.19 -3.49 10.69
C THR A 48 -11.30 -3.86 9.22
N VAL A 49 -10.26 -4.51 8.66
CA VAL A 49 -10.21 -4.97 7.27
C VAL A 49 -9.87 -6.46 7.28
N GLN A 50 -10.88 -7.32 7.04
CA GLN A 50 -10.68 -8.76 6.86
C GLN A 50 -10.73 -9.11 5.37
N ILE A 51 -9.60 -9.54 4.81
CA ILE A 51 -9.50 -9.95 3.40
C ILE A 51 -9.05 -11.40 3.35
N SER A 52 -9.97 -12.30 3.07
CA SER A 52 -9.64 -13.68 2.78
C SER A 52 -9.16 -13.79 1.33
N GLY A 53 -7.90 -14.17 1.14
CA GLY A 53 -7.30 -14.42 -0.16
C GLY A 53 -7.10 -15.90 -0.44
N THR A 54 -7.05 -16.26 -1.71
CA THR A 54 -6.58 -17.59 -2.12
C THR A 54 -5.06 -17.62 -1.99
N LYS A 55 -4.56 -18.63 -1.30
CA LYS A 55 -3.13 -18.94 -1.21
C LYS A 55 -2.66 -19.62 -2.51
N ILE A 56 -1.60 -19.08 -3.10
CA ILE A 56 -0.95 -19.60 -4.31
C ILE A 56 0.50 -19.92 -3.96
N THR A 57 0.85 -21.20 -4.03
CA THR A 57 2.21 -21.67 -3.73
C THR A 57 3.17 -21.24 -4.83
N LEU A 58 4.47 -21.15 -4.52
CA LEU A 58 5.50 -20.86 -5.51
C LEU A 58 5.52 -21.92 -6.62
N GLY A 59 5.60 -21.48 -7.87
CA GLY A 59 5.57 -22.32 -9.05
C GLY A 59 4.19 -22.81 -9.47
N GLU A 60 3.13 -22.39 -8.77
CA GLU A 60 1.75 -22.70 -9.11
C GLU A 60 1.06 -21.53 -9.83
N SER A 61 -0.05 -21.85 -10.47
CA SER A 61 -1.00 -20.86 -10.98
C SER A 61 -2.29 -20.95 -10.19
N GLY A 62 -2.94 -19.82 -9.99
CA GLY A 62 -4.17 -19.75 -9.22
C GLY A 62 -5.04 -18.57 -9.61
N HIS A 63 -6.25 -18.56 -9.06
CA HIS A 63 -7.23 -17.50 -9.26
C HIS A 63 -7.43 -16.74 -7.95
N PRO A 64 -7.66 -15.43 -7.99
CA PRO A 64 -7.94 -14.66 -6.80
C PRO A 64 -9.30 -15.04 -6.18
N GLN A 65 -9.37 -14.98 -4.86
CA GLN A 65 -10.62 -15.17 -4.12
C GLN A 65 -11.55 -13.98 -4.39
N PRO A 66 -12.80 -14.19 -4.84
CA PRO A 66 -13.79 -13.11 -4.88
C PRO A 66 -14.12 -12.66 -3.45
N VAL A 67 -14.03 -11.35 -3.22
CA VAL A 67 -14.38 -10.69 -1.96
C VAL A 67 -15.49 -9.68 -2.19
N ASP A 68 -16.15 -9.26 -1.10
CA ASP A 68 -17.24 -8.28 -1.17
C ASP A 68 -16.74 -6.96 -1.82
N PRO A 69 -17.43 -6.45 -2.87
CA PRO A 69 -17.07 -5.19 -3.51
C PRO A 69 -17.18 -3.96 -2.59
N GLY A 70 -17.74 -4.08 -1.39
CA GLY A 70 -17.70 -3.07 -0.34
C GLY A 70 -16.33 -2.94 0.36
N ILE A 71 -15.47 -3.96 0.27
CA ILE A 71 -14.13 -3.94 0.85
C ILE A 71 -13.24 -3.05 -0.03
N ARG A 72 -12.69 -1.99 0.57
CA ARG A 72 -11.74 -1.07 -0.07
C ARG A 72 -10.37 -1.28 0.55
N VAL A 73 -9.42 -1.74 -0.26
CA VAL A 73 -8.01 -1.75 0.10
C VAL A 73 -7.41 -0.39 -0.24
N ALA A 74 -6.41 0.06 0.52
CA ALA A 74 -5.74 1.30 0.19
C ALA A 74 -5.12 1.20 -1.22
N ASN A 75 -5.55 2.09 -2.11
CA ASN A 75 -5.01 2.20 -3.46
C ASN A 75 -3.73 3.05 -3.41
N TYR A 76 -2.58 2.43 -3.66
CA TYR A 76 -1.31 3.14 -3.74
C TYR A 76 -0.93 3.38 -5.19
N PHE A 77 -0.65 4.64 -5.51
CA PHE A 77 0.02 5.00 -6.74
C PHE A 77 1.47 4.50 -6.67
N LEU A 78 1.76 3.43 -7.41
CA LEU A 78 3.06 2.76 -7.37
C LEU A 78 4.01 3.37 -8.40
N GLY A 79 5.22 3.70 -7.96
CA GLY A 79 6.34 4.06 -8.84
C GLY A 79 6.80 2.87 -9.70
N PRO A 80 7.88 3.03 -10.48
CA PRO A 80 8.26 2.11 -11.56
C PRO A 80 8.75 0.71 -11.13
N LEU A 81 8.88 0.44 -9.82
CA LEU A 81 9.24 -0.88 -9.30
C LEU A 81 8.18 -1.29 -8.27
N VAL A 82 7.37 -2.26 -8.66
CA VAL A 82 6.27 -2.75 -7.84
C VAL A 82 6.69 -4.05 -7.16
N THR A 83 7.07 -3.95 -5.90
CA THR A 83 7.39 -5.09 -5.04
C THR A 83 6.14 -5.56 -4.31
N LEU A 84 5.88 -6.87 -4.29
CA LEU A 84 4.86 -7.45 -3.43
C LEU A 84 5.27 -7.27 -1.97
N GLU A 85 4.31 -6.83 -1.16
CA GLU A 85 4.51 -6.47 0.24
C GLU A 85 3.73 -7.44 1.14
N SER A 86 4.04 -7.45 2.43
CA SER A 86 3.42 -8.36 3.40
C SER A 86 1.97 -8.09 3.76
N TYR A 87 1.40 -7.01 3.25
CA TYR A 87 0.03 -6.58 3.49
C TYR A 87 -0.72 -6.42 2.16
N PRO A 88 -2.05 -6.65 2.15
CA PRO A 88 -2.86 -6.53 0.94
C PRO A 88 -2.74 -5.16 0.27
N GLN A 89 -2.41 -5.13 -1.01
CA GLN A 89 -2.39 -3.91 -1.83
C GLN A 89 -3.30 -4.06 -3.05
N GLU A 90 -3.98 -2.97 -3.41
CA GLU A 90 -4.79 -2.91 -4.63
C GLU A 90 -3.93 -2.58 -5.85
N TYR A 91 -4.08 -3.42 -6.87
CA TYR A 91 -3.48 -3.25 -8.19
C TYR A 91 -4.57 -3.15 -9.24
N GLN A 92 -4.48 -2.11 -10.08
CA GLN A 92 -5.38 -1.92 -11.20
C GLN A 92 -4.76 -2.59 -12.44
N VAL A 93 -5.21 -3.80 -12.73
CA VAL A 93 -4.60 -4.64 -13.78
C VAL A 93 -5.34 -4.48 -15.10
N THR A 94 -4.58 -4.30 -16.18
CA THR A 94 -5.09 -4.28 -17.56
C THR A 94 -4.18 -5.16 -18.41
N GLY A 95 -4.72 -6.22 -19.00
CA GLY A 95 -3.91 -7.25 -19.66
C GLY A 95 -3.08 -8.03 -18.64
N CYS A 96 -1.77 -8.16 -18.88
CA CYS A 96 -0.84 -8.81 -17.96
C CYS A 96 0.10 -7.80 -17.31
N MET A 97 0.31 -7.96 -16.01
CA MET A 97 1.24 -7.16 -15.22
C MET A 97 2.19 -8.07 -14.45
N ASN A 98 3.44 -7.66 -14.30
CA ASN A 98 4.45 -8.39 -13.54
C ASN A 98 4.78 -7.63 -12.27
N LEU A 99 4.75 -8.32 -11.13
CA LEU A 99 5.03 -7.80 -9.80
C LEU A 99 6.24 -8.53 -9.24
N TYR A 100 7.21 -7.81 -8.68
CA TYR A 100 8.41 -8.45 -8.15
C TYR A 100 8.14 -9.02 -6.76
N LEU A 101 8.43 -10.31 -6.56
CA LEU A 101 8.32 -10.98 -5.28
C LEU A 101 9.69 -11.02 -4.61
N SER A 102 9.85 -10.29 -3.50
CA SER A 102 11.16 -10.06 -2.90
C SER A 102 11.74 -11.28 -2.15
N GLU A 103 10.92 -12.24 -1.72
CA GLU A 103 11.34 -13.37 -0.88
C GLU A 103 10.62 -14.68 -1.27
N ASP A 104 11.07 -15.83 -0.73
CA ASP A 104 10.43 -17.16 -0.85
C ASP A 104 9.12 -17.24 -0.05
N THR A 105 8.21 -16.30 -0.28
CA THR A 105 6.96 -16.16 0.46
C THR A 105 5.76 -16.55 -0.41
N GLU A 106 4.73 -17.05 0.26
CA GLU A 106 3.48 -17.46 -0.39
C GLU A 106 2.74 -16.22 -0.87
N VAL A 107 2.08 -16.33 -2.03
CA VAL A 107 1.32 -15.23 -2.62
C VAL A 107 -0.14 -15.43 -2.31
N PHE A 108 -0.78 -14.39 -1.80
CA PHE A 108 -2.20 -14.38 -1.57
C PHE A 108 -2.88 -13.40 -2.51
N ALA A 109 -4.05 -13.81 -3.01
CA ALA A 109 -4.77 -13.04 -3.99
C ALA A 109 -6.28 -12.97 -3.69
N ALA A 110 -6.84 -11.78 -3.78
CA ALA A 110 -8.26 -11.52 -3.69
C ALA A 110 -8.69 -10.49 -4.73
N THR A 111 -9.98 -10.39 -5.03
CA THR A 111 -10.50 -9.41 -5.98
C THR A 111 -11.94 -9.01 -5.64
N PRO A 112 -12.29 -7.71 -5.64
CA PRO A 112 -13.64 -7.23 -5.37
C PRO A 112 -14.53 -7.29 -6.63
N VAL A 113 -14.42 -8.37 -7.40
CA VAL A 113 -15.24 -8.61 -8.60
C VAL A 113 -16.06 -9.88 -8.43
N ASP A 114 -17.10 -10.02 -9.26
CA ASP A 114 -17.92 -11.22 -9.28
C ASP A 114 -17.09 -12.49 -9.48
N LYS A 115 -17.52 -13.58 -8.85
CA LYS A 115 -16.86 -14.89 -8.96
C LYS A 115 -16.62 -15.32 -10.42
N ALA A 116 -17.55 -14.99 -11.32
CA ALA A 116 -17.43 -15.30 -12.74
C ALA A 116 -16.28 -14.56 -13.43
N VAL A 117 -15.90 -13.38 -12.95
CA VAL A 117 -14.76 -12.61 -13.43
C VAL A 117 -13.49 -13.04 -12.70
N ALA A 118 -13.57 -13.32 -11.40
CA ALA A 118 -12.43 -13.73 -10.58
C ALA A 118 -11.74 -14.99 -11.12
N ILE A 119 -12.50 -15.99 -11.60
CA ILE A 119 -11.95 -17.21 -12.21
C ILE A 119 -11.25 -16.99 -13.55
N LEU A 120 -11.46 -15.84 -14.19
CA LEU A 120 -10.81 -15.50 -15.46
C LEU A 120 -9.45 -14.83 -15.22
N ILE A 121 -9.20 -14.35 -14.01
CA ILE A 121 -7.93 -13.72 -13.63
C ILE A 121 -6.95 -14.84 -13.30
N ASP A 122 -5.83 -14.88 -14.01
CA ASP A 122 -4.78 -15.87 -13.81
C ASP A 122 -3.59 -15.23 -13.10
N ILE A 123 -3.12 -15.88 -12.04
CA ILE A 123 -1.98 -15.43 -11.24
C ILE A 123 -0.95 -16.54 -11.23
N GLN A 124 0.21 -16.27 -11.83
CA GLN A 124 1.31 -17.21 -11.94
C GLN A 124 2.43 -16.76 -11.02
N THR A 125 2.84 -17.64 -10.10
CA THR A 125 3.94 -17.37 -9.19
C THR A 125 5.25 -17.95 -9.74
N PRO A 126 6.40 -17.33 -9.45
CA PRO A 126 7.68 -17.90 -9.83
C PRO A 126 7.97 -19.18 -9.03
N ALA A 127 8.73 -20.11 -9.62
CA ALA A 127 9.11 -21.38 -8.98
C ALA A 127 9.99 -21.21 -7.73
N GLN A 128 10.60 -20.05 -7.56
CA GLN A 128 11.43 -19.66 -6.43
C GLN A 128 11.25 -18.15 -6.16
N GLY A 129 11.45 -17.73 -4.92
CA GLY A 129 11.46 -16.33 -4.52
C GLY A 129 12.52 -15.51 -5.25
N GLY A 130 12.34 -14.19 -5.28
CA GLY A 130 13.17 -13.30 -6.11
C GLY A 130 12.79 -13.30 -7.60
N GLY A 131 11.55 -13.71 -7.92
CA GLY A 131 11.01 -13.73 -9.28
C GLY A 131 9.87 -12.73 -9.48
N TYR A 132 9.21 -12.81 -10.65
CA TYR A 132 8.04 -12.00 -10.95
C TYR A 132 6.77 -12.84 -10.85
N VAL A 133 5.80 -12.35 -10.08
CA VAL A 133 4.41 -12.83 -10.11
C VAL A 133 3.73 -12.16 -11.29
N GLN A 134 3.21 -12.97 -12.21
CA GLN A 134 2.46 -12.47 -13.36
C GLN A 134 0.97 -12.55 -13.05
N VAL A 135 0.27 -11.43 -13.25
CA VAL A 135 -1.17 -11.32 -13.04
C VAL A 135 -1.78 -10.94 -14.38
N CYS A 136 -2.59 -11.82 -14.93
CA CYS A 136 -3.22 -11.66 -16.24
C CYS A 136 -4.74 -11.60 -16.11
N VAL A 137 -5.31 -10.61 -16.78
CA VAL A 137 -6.75 -10.37 -16.88
C VAL A 137 -7.15 -10.57 -18.34
N PRO A 138 -8.31 -11.19 -18.64
CA PRO A 138 -8.72 -11.46 -20.02
C PRO A 138 -8.92 -10.18 -20.84
N ASP A 139 -8.68 -10.31 -22.14
CA ASP A 139 -8.86 -9.23 -23.11
C ASP A 139 -10.31 -8.71 -23.09
N GLY A 140 -10.46 -7.39 -22.96
CA GLY A 140 -11.75 -6.72 -22.86
C GLY A 140 -12.11 -6.21 -21.46
N LEU A 141 -11.36 -6.62 -20.43
CA LEU A 141 -11.43 -6.00 -19.11
C LEU A 141 -10.24 -5.06 -18.91
N SER A 142 -10.50 -3.87 -18.37
CA SER A 142 -9.49 -2.84 -18.08
C SER A 142 -9.69 -2.28 -16.69
N ASN A 143 -8.60 -1.99 -15.99
CA ASN A 143 -8.61 -1.51 -14.60
C ASN A 143 -9.39 -2.46 -13.69
N VAL A 144 -9.04 -3.75 -13.73
CA VAL A 144 -9.60 -4.73 -12.81
C VAL A 144 -8.84 -4.64 -11.49
N PRO A 145 -9.51 -4.34 -10.37
CA PRO A 145 -8.86 -4.32 -9.06
C PRO A 145 -8.49 -5.75 -8.64
N VAL A 146 -7.22 -5.97 -8.34
CA VAL A 146 -6.70 -7.22 -7.76
C VAL A 146 -5.93 -6.89 -6.51
N TYR A 147 -6.27 -7.55 -5.41
CA TYR A 147 -5.60 -7.43 -4.12
C TYR A 147 -4.52 -8.50 -4.00
N LEU A 148 -3.26 -8.11 -3.81
CA LEU A 148 -2.14 -9.05 -3.71
C LEU A 148 -1.21 -8.71 -2.55
N TRP A 149 -0.68 -9.75 -1.92
CA TRP A 149 0.31 -9.65 -0.84
C TRP A 149 1.14 -10.93 -0.72
N SER A 150 2.32 -10.81 -0.10
CA SER A 150 3.28 -11.89 0.11
C SER A 150 3.56 -12.11 1.60
N GLY A 151 3.24 -13.25 2.18
CA GLY A 151 3.49 -13.45 3.60
C GLY A 151 2.84 -14.69 4.18
N THR A 152 2.51 -14.66 5.47
CA THR A 152 1.66 -15.66 6.12
C THR A 152 0.19 -15.25 6.01
N GLU A 153 -0.72 -16.22 5.99
CA GLU A 153 -2.17 -15.97 5.99
C GLU A 153 -2.51 -14.92 7.06
N VAL A 154 -3.13 -13.82 6.62
CA VAL A 154 -3.62 -12.79 7.54
C VAL A 154 -4.82 -13.41 8.26
N GLN A 155 -4.58 -13.97 9.45
CA GLN A 155 -5.61 -14.59 10.25
C GLN A 155 -6.65 -13.53 10.69
N PRO A 156 -7.95 -13.86 10.67
CA PRO A 156 -9.04 -12.95 11.01
C PRO A 156 -9.06 -12.52 12.47
#